data_AF-A0A1B9I2M3-F1
#
_entry.id   AF-A0A1B9I2M3-F1
#
_cell.length_a   1.000
_cell.length_b   1.000
_cell.length_c   1.000
_cell.angle_alpha   90.00
_cell.angle_beta   90.00
_cell.angle_gamma   90.00
#
_symmetry.space_group_name_H-M   'P 1'
#
loop_
_entity.id
_entity.type
_entity.pdbx_description
1 polymer ?
#
loop_
_entity_poly.entity_id
_entity_poly.type
_entity_poly.pdbx_seq_one_letter_code
_entity_poly.pdbx_strand_id
1 'polypeptide(L)'
;MSLPSKSPLPKAFGLIHQILQSSPVEGLSTKEIIKEGLKIYQIENPSYNQQSSSSSSSTSSSTLTTLIGENSIKGKGKNVLINNNKNQKGINIIPEGHPFISTSYLKSRVLATLQSQSLLIKTSQQKQHQQSSSSTSTNTGGGGGKPIFLWKLNEIKQSNLNNIPKWDFNEHWKKLINNEQSPGKLFFNLNKNKELRKKEEFERSLNNFQNKIKRNNQQILQWKDRKPFLTTILERSHLNKRRLEKRPKKERIRLNLFESVNNNGHQNIIQDTLNA
;
A
#
# COMPACT_ATOMS: atom_id res chain seq x y z
N MET A 1 5.81 -6.09 -26.48
CA MET A 1 7.25 -6.29 -26.19
C MET A 1 7.37 -7.37 -25.12
N SER A 2 7.69 -8.60 -25.54
CA SER A 2 8.07 -9.70 -24.65
C SER A 2 9.40 -9.38 -23.96
N LEU A 3 9.64 -9.96 -22.78
CA LEU A 3 10.94 -9.84 -22.13
C LEU A 3 11.99 -10.63 -22.93
N PRO A 4 13.26 -10.19 -22.96
CA PRO A 4 14.33 -10.98 -23.57
C PRO A 4 14.45 -12.34 -22.88
N SER A 5 14.71 -13.40 -23.65
CA SER A 5 14.76 -14.80 -23.18
C SER A 5 15.79 -15.06 -22.09
N LYS A 6 16.78 -14.17 -21.94
CA LYS A 6 17.82 -14.21 -20.89
C LYS A 6 17.53 -13.33 -19.67
N SER A 7 16.32 -12.78 -19.53
CA SER A 7 16.03 -11.91 -18.39
C SER A 7 16.05 -12.71 -17.07
N PRO A 8 16.69 -12.20 -16.00
CA PRO A 8 16.70 -12.85 -14.69
C PRO A 8 15.39 -12.65 -13.91
N LEU A 9 14.45 -11.84 -14.44
CA LEU A 9 13.18 -11.52 -13.78
C LEU A 9 12.31 -12.75 -13.47
N PRO A 10 12.07 -13.71 -14.39
CA PRO A 10 11.19 -14.83 -14.12
C PRO A 10 11.71 -15.71 -12.97
N LYS A 11 13.03 -15.96 -12.93
CA LYS A 11 13.69 -16.64 -11.81
C LYS A 11 13.55 -15.87 -10.50
N ALA A 12 13.71 -14.54 -10.54
CA ALA A 12 13.55 -13.70 -9.36
C ALA A 12 12.10 -13.70 -8.85
N PHE A 13 11.10 -13.73 -9.73
CA PHE A 13 9.70 -13.85 -9.36
C PHE A 13 9.40 -15.20 -8.70
N GLY A 14 9.89 -16.30 -9.29
CA GLY A 14 9.72 -17.64 -8.73
C GLY A 14 10.32 -17.76 -7.33
N LEU A 15 11.54 -17.24 -7.14
CA LEU A 15 12.22 -17.29 -5.85
C LEU A 15 11.50 -16.44 -4.78
N ILE A 16 10.98 -15.26 -5.12
CA ILE A 16 10.16 -14.46 -4.18
C ILE A 16 8.86 -15.18 -3.83
N HIS A 17 8.20 -15.80 -4.81
CA HIS A 17 6.97 -16.55 -4.58
C HIS A 17 7.21 -17.71 -3.60
N GLN A 18 8.28 -18.48 -3.81
CA GLN A 18 8.70 -19.57 -2.93
C GLN A 18 8.99 -19.09 -1.50
N ILE A 19 9.78 -18.02 -1.36
CA ILE A 19 10.13 -17.45 -0.05
C ILE A 19 8.88 -16.98 0.70
N LEU A 20 7.99 -16.25 0.02
CA LEU A 20 6.82 -15.70 0.70
C LEU A 20 5.75 -16.75 0.98
N GLN A 21 5.70 -17.83 0.19
CA GLN A 21 4.81 -18.97 0.44
C GLN A 21 5.24 -19.79 1.68
N SER A 22 6.54 -19.86 1.97
CA SER A 22 7.05 -20.52 3.19
C SER A 22 7.13 -19.58 4.41
N SER A 23 6.84 -18.30 4.23
CA SER A 23 6.97 -17.26 5.26
C SER A 23 5.71 -17.11 6.14
N PRO A 24 5.84 -16.56 7.36
CA PRO A 24 4.68 -16.28 8.21
C PRO A 24 3.73 -15.25 7.60
N VAL A 25 2.45 -15.32 7.99
CA VAL A 25 1.33 -14.48 7.47
C VAL A 25 1.59 -12.98 7.61
N GLU A 26 2.44 -12.56 8.55
CA GLU A 26 2.81 -11.17 8.79
C GLU A 26 3.65 -10.54 7.66
N GLY A 27 4.32 -11.38 6.86
CA GLY A 27 5.21 -10.98 5.77
C GLY A 27 6.67 -10.82 6.19
N LEU A 28 7.54 -10.57 5.21
CA LEU A 28 8.99 -10.48 5.39
C LEU A 28 9.53 -9.10 5.01
N SER A 29 10.55 -8.64 5.73
CA SER A 29 11.29 -7.44 5.35
C SER A 29 12.15 -7.71 4.10
N THR A 30 12.52 -6.66 3.36
CA THR A 30 13.42 -6.86 2.19
C THR A 30 14.76 -7.49 2.58
N LYS A 31 15.23 -7.25 3.82
CA LYS A 31 16.47 -7.85 4.33
C LYS A 31 16.30 -9.35 4.56
N GLU A 32 15.18 -9.76 5.15
CA GLU A 32 14.84 -11.17 5.33
C GLU A 32 14.67 -11.90 3.99
N ILE A 33 13.98 -11.28 3.02
CA ILE A 33 13.82 -11.86 1.68
C ILE A 33 15.19 -12.12 1.03
N ILE A 34 16.13 -11.18 1.16
CA ILE A 34 17.50 -11.39 0.66
C ILE A 34 18.17 -12.53 1.42
N LYS A 35 18.06 -12.59 2.74
CA LYS A 35 18.67 -13.64 3.56
C LYS A 35 18.14 -15.02 3.20
N GLU A 36 16.84 -15.18 3.05
CA GLU A 36 16.21 -16.44 2.62
C GLU A 36 16.58 -16.80 1.18
N GLY A 37 16.60 -15.82 0.27
CA GLY A 37 17.05 -16.05 -1.11
C GLY A 37 18.49 -16.55 -1.20
N LEU A 38 19.38 -15.98 -0.39
CA LEU A 38 20.78 -16.44 -0.31
C LEU A 38 20.89 -17.86 0.24
N LYS A 39 20.08 -18.23 1.24
CA LYS A 39 20.05 -19.60 1.77
C LYS A 39 19.62 -20.61 0.69
N ILE A 40 18.55 -20.31 -0.04
CA ILE A 40 18.06 -21.17 -1.13
C ILE A 40 19.14 -21.31 -2.21
N TYR A 41 19.76 -20.19 -2.60
CA TYR A 41 20.82 -20.19 -3.61
C TYR A 41 22.05 -21.01 -3.19
N GLN A 42 22.44 -20.97 -1.91
CA GLN A 42 23.54 -21.77 -1.36
C GLN A 42 23.24 -23.27 -1.39
N ILE A 43 21.98 -23.66 -1.14
CA ILE A 43 21.54 -25.06 -1.24
C ILE A 43 21.62 -25.54 -2.69
N GLU A 44 21.21 -24.69 -3.65
CA GLU A 44 21.25 -25.02 -5.07
C GLU A 44 22.68 -25.00 -5.67
N ASN A 45 23.60 -24.21 -5.09
CA ASN A 45 24.96 -24.02 -5.60
C ASN A 45 26.00 -24.23 -4.49
N PRO A 46 26.23 -25.48 -4.03
CA PRO A 46 27.14 -25.78 -2.92
C PRO A 46 28.60 -25.37 -3.19
N SER A 47 29.02 -25.33 -4.47
CA SER A 47 30.38 -24.97 -4.89
C SER A 47 30.75 -23.51 -4.58
N TYR A 48 29.77 -22.61 -4.48
CA TYR A 48 30.01 -21.19 -4.22
C TYR A 48 30.51 -20.95 -2.78
N ASN A 49 30.11 -21.81 -1.83
CA ASN A 49 30.43 -21.64 -0.41
C ASN A 49 31.94 -21.84 -0.12
N GLN A 50 32.65 -22.57 -1.00
CA GLN A 50 34.08 -22.84 -0.86
C GLN A 50 34.97 -21.63 -1.17
N GLN A 51 34.48 -20.63 -1.94
CA GLN A 51 35.24 -19.41 -2.24
C GLN A 51 35.09 -18.33 -1.16
N SER A 52 33.97 -18.32 -0.43
CA SER A 52 33.76 -17.39 0.69
C SER A 52 34.44 -17.81 1.99
N SER A 53 34.73 -19.10 2.18
CA SER A 53 35.44 -19.62 3.37
C SER A 53 36.96 -19.76 3.20
N SER A 54 37.49 -19.58 1.98
CA SER A 54 38.93 -19.72 1.68
C SER A 54 39.74 -18.41 1.81
N SER A 55 39.13 -17.31 2.26
CA SER A 55 39.80 -15.99 2.36
C SER A 55 40.02 -15.47 3.78
N SER A 56 39.82 -16.29 4.83
CA SER A 56 40.02 -15.88 6.23
C SER A 56 41.13 -16.62 6.97
N SER A 57 42.29 -16.81 6.34
CA SER A 57 43.51 -17.24 7.02
C SER A 57 44.75 -16.61 6.40
N SER A 58 45.04 -15.37 6.77
CA SER A 58 46.43 -14.87 6.80
C SER A 58 46.61 -13.91 7.98
N THR A 59 47.02 -14.51 9.09
CA THR A 59 47.86 -13.86 10.10
C THR A 59 49.13 -13.37 9.42
N SER A 60 49.41 -12.08 9.45
CA SER A 60 50.80 -11.58 9.48
C SER A 60 50.85 -10.15 9.98
N SER A 61 51.39 -10.01 11.18
CA SER A 61 52.11 -8.83 11.63
C SER A 61 53.22 -8.47 10.64
N SER A 62 53.33 -7.22 10.24
CA SER A 62 54.63 -6.59 9.99
C SER A 62 54.54 -5.07 10.15
N THR A 63 55.28 -4.61 11.13
CA THR A 63 55.90 -3.29 11.24
C THR A 63 56.73 -2.96 10.00
N LEU A 64 56.69 -1.70 9.53
CA LEU A 64 57.87 -0.83 9.34
C LEU A 64 57.54 0.51 8.65
N THR A 65 57.89 1.59 9.35
CA THR A 65 58.55 2.84 8.91
C THR A 65 58.04 3.68 7.72
N THR A 66 57.61 4.90 8.07
CA THR A 66 58.11 6.20 7.60
C THR A 66 58.91 6.25 6.28
N LEU A 67 58.35 6.96 5.29
CA LEU A 67 59.12 7.89 4.47
C LEU A 67 58.33 9.18 4.21
N ILE A 68 59.06 10.27 4.41
CA ILE A 68 58.71 11.68 4.27
C ILE A 68 58.49 12.01 2.79
N GLY A 69 57.54 12.89 2.52
CA GLY A 69 57.26 13.44 1.19
C GLY A 69 56.31 14.63 1.31
N GLU A 70 56.84 15.75 1.77
CA GLU A 70 56.23 17.07 1.63
C GLU A 70 55.93 17.31 0.14
N ASN A 71 54.70 17.77 -0.15
CA ASN A 71 54.44 18.83 -1.10
C ASN A 71 52.95 19.16 -1.12
N SER A 72 52.64 20.39 -0.72
CA SER A 72 51.32 21.00 -0.82
C SER A 72 50.96 21.24 -2.28
N ILE A 73 49.94 20.57 -2.81
CA ILE A 73 49.27 21.00 -4.04
C ILE A 73 47.76 21.03 -3.80
N LYS A 74 47.28 22.26 -3.67
CA LYS A 74 45.89 22.67 -3.54
C LYS A 74 45.26 22.64 -4.93
N GLY A 75 44.76 21.47 -5.36
CA GLY A 75 44.16 21.27 -6.68
C GLY A 75 42.77 20.66 -6.58
N LYS A 76 41.75 21.39 -7.06
CA LYS A 76 40.37 20.92 -7.22
C LYS A 76 40.34 19.79 -8.25
N GLY A 77 40.02 18.57 -7.81
CA GLY A 77 39.76 17.44 -8.70
C GLY A 77 39.91 16.12 -7.95
N LYS A 78 38.81 15.54 -7.46
CA LYS A 78 38.80 14.14 -7.04
C LYS A 78 38.14 13.31 -8.13
N ASN A 79 39.00 12.82 -9.04
CA ASN A 79 38.84 11.51 -9.66
C ASN A 79 38.69 10.49 -8.53
N VAL A 80 37.49 9.94 -8.35
CA VAL A 80 37.26 8.83 -7.44
C VAL A 80 37.76 7.58 -8.14
N LEU A 81 39.03 7.24 -7.92
CA LEU A 81 39.50 5.87 -8.03
C LEU A 81 38.75 5.08 -6.96
N ILE A 82 37.74 4.32 -7.37
CA ILE A 82 36.92 3.49 -6.48
C ILE A 82 37.80 2.34 -6.00
N ASN A 83 38.48 2.54 -4.87
CA ASN A 83 39.06 1.48 -4.06
C ASN A 83 37.91 0.62 -3.51
N ASN A 84 37.66 -0.52 -4.15
CA ASN A 84 36.50 -1.40 -3.93
C ASN A 84 36.42 -2.12 -2.57
N ASN A 85 37.38 -1.97 -1.64
CA ASN A 85 37.53 -2.98 -0.56
C ASN A 85 37.45 -2.47 0.89
N LYS A 86 36.96 -1.25 1.19
CA LYS A 86 36.95 -0.75 2.60
C LYS A 86 35.59 -0.35 3.21
N ASN A 87 34.47 -0.52 2.51
CA ASN A 87 33.13 -0.20 3.06
C ASN A 87 32.16 -1.40 3.18
N GLN A 88 32.64 -2.64 3.13
CA GLN A 88 31.78 -3.84 3.08
C GLN A 88 31.39 -4.43 4.46
N LYS A 89 31.27 -3.61 5.51
CA LYS A 89 30.52 -4.04 6.70
C LYS A 89 29.06 -3.57 6.55
N GLY A 90 28.21 -4.43 5.98
CA GLY A 90 26.75 -4.29 6.03
C GLY A 90 26.00 -4.18 4.70
N ILE A 91 26.69 -4.25 3.55
CA ILE A 91 26.04 -4.44 2.26
C ILE A 91 25.87 -5.94 2.11
N ASN A 92 24.64 -6.46 2.15
CA ASN A 92 24.35 -7.84 1.76
C ASN A 92 24.76 -7.99 0.29
N ILE A 93 26.00 -8.41 0.05
CA ILE A 93 26.54 -8.63 -1.29
C ILE A 93 25.80 -9.85 -1.82
N ILE A 94 24.96 -9.61 -2.81
CA ILE A 94 24.28 -10.67 -3.54
C ILE A 94 25.33 -11.28 -4.47
N PRO A 95 25.51 -12.61 -4.46
CA PRO A 95 26.53 -13.26 -5.28
C PRO A 95 26.22 -13.09 -6.77
N GLU A 96 27.27 -13.09 -7.59
CA GLU A 96 27.12 -13.03 -9.03
C GLU A 96 26.31 -14.24 -9.53
N GLY A 97 25.39 -14.01 -10.48
CA GLY A 97 24.46 -15.05 -10.97
C GLY A 97 23.18 -15.23 -10.15
N HIS A 98 23.07 -14.63 -8.96
CA HIS A 98 21.84 -14.69 -8.17
C HIS A 98 20.67 -13.98 -8.87
N PRO A 99 19.42 -14.52 -8.82
CA PRO A 99 18.26 -13.93 -9.51
C PRO A 99 17.97 -12.46 -9.15
N PHE A 100 18.31 -12.05 -7.93
CA PHE A 100 18.13 -10.67 -7.48
C PHE A 100 19.13 -9.67 -8.05
N ILE A 101 20.29 -10.09 -8.57
CA ILE A 101 21.38 -9.25 -9.11
C ILE A 101 21.97 -8.26 -8.08
N SER A 102 21.14 -7.39 -7.51
CA SER A 102 21.46 -6.43 -6.46
C SER A 102 20.23 -6.13 -5.60
N THR A 103 20.46 -5.53 -4.44
CA THR A 103 19.37 -5.12 -3.53
C THR A 103 18.51 -4.02 -4.15
N SER A 104 19.11 -3.17 -5.00
CA SER A 104 18.41 -2.12 -5.76
C SER A 104 17.50 -2.73 -6.82
N TYR A 105 17.98 -3.72 -7.57
CA TYR A 105 17.19 -4.42 -8.58
C TYR A 105 15.99 -5.13 -7.98
N LEU A 106 16.18 -5.84 -6.85
CA LEU A 106 15.10 -6.45 -6.08
C LEU A 106 14.01 -5.42 -5.73
N LYS A 107 14.38 -4.26 -5.18
CA LYS A 107 13.41 -3.23 -4.74
C LYS A 107 12.73 -2.53 -5.90
N SER A 108 13.50 -2.04 -6.87
CA SER A 108 13.05 -1.13 -7.91
C SER A 108 12.40 -1.83 -9.11
N ARG A 109 12.83 -3.06 -9.39
CA ARG A 109 12.27 -3.86 -10.48
C ARG A 109 11.37 -4.93 -9.92
N VAL A 110 11.90 -5.91 -9.20
CA VAL A 110 11.18 -7.14 -8.90
C VAL A 110 9.98 -6.90 -7.97
N LEU A 111 10.20 -6.31 -6.80
CA LEU A 111 9.14 -6.01 -5.82
C LEU A 111 8.16 -4.96 -6.36
N ALA A 112 8.66 -3.93 -7.04
CA ALA A 112 7.82 -2.90 -7.65
C ALA A 112 6.87 -3.47 -8.71
N THR A 113 7.36 -4.37 -9.58
CA THR A 113 6.51 -5.01 -10.60
C THR A 113 5.45 -5.90 -9.96
N LEU A 114 5.83 -6.73 -9.00
CA LEU A 114 4.89 -7.62 -8.31
C LEU A 114 3.83 -6.84 -7.50
N GLN A 115 4.22 -5.71 -6.90
CA GLN A 115 3.31 -4.80 -6.23
C GLN A 115 2.33 -4.15 -7.21
N SER A 116 2.82 -3.67 -8.37
CA SER A 116 1.96 -3.05 -9.40
C SER A 116 0.89 -4.01 -9.90
N GLN A 117 1.21 -5.30 -10.01
CA GLN A 117 0.30 -6.36 -10.41
C GLN A 117 -0.58 -6.87 -9.26
N SER A 118 -0.54 -6.21 -8.10
CA SER A 118 -1.32 -6.60 -6.92
C SER A 118 -1.05 -8.03 -6.46
N LEU A 119 0.14 -8.59 -6.73
CA LEU A 119 0.54 -9.91 -6.23
C LEU A 119 1.16 -9.84 -4.84
N LEU A 120 1.77 -8.70 -4.52
CA LEU A 120 2.33 -8.40 -3.21
C LEU A 120 1.66 -7.19 -2.56
N ILE A 121 1.52 -7.22 -1.24
CA ILE A 121 1.16 -6.08 -0.41
C ILE A 121 2.40 -5.63 0.35
N LYS A 122 2.63 -4.32 0.35
CA LYS A 122 3.61 -3.65 1.20
C LYS A 122 2.90 -3.06 2.42
N THR A 123 3.19 -3.57 3.61
CA THR A 123 2.65 -3.05 4.88
C THR A 123 3.74 -2.31 5.63
N SER A 124 3.40 -1.18 6.28
CA SER A 124 4.31 -0.48 7.18
C SER A 124 4.05 -0.92 8.60
N GLN A 125 5.02 -1.55 9.24
CA GLN A 125 5.05 -1.69 10.69
C GLN A 125 5.75 -0.47 11.27
N GLN A 126 5.00 0.35 11.99
CA GLN A 126 5.59 1.29 12.92
C GLN A 126 6.12 0.47 14.09
N LYS A 127 7.40 0.63 14.44
CA LYS A 127 7.90 0.13 15.72
C LYS A 127 7.08 0.82 16.79
N GLN A 128 6.15 0.12 17.41
CA GLN A 128 5.53 0.62 18.62
C GLN A 128 6.67 0.75 19.63
N HIS A 129 7.00 2.00 20.00
CA HIS A 129 7.80 2.24 21.18
C HIS A 129 7.02 1.59 22.33
N GLN A 130 7.48 0.42 22.78
CA GLN A 130 7.12 -0.08 24.10
C GLN A 130 7.47 1.05 25.06
N GLN A 131 6.46 1.59 25.71
CA GLN A 131 6.58 2.61 26.73
C GLN A 131 7.24 1.96 27.95
N SER A 132 8.56 1.81 27.92
CA SER A 132 9.35 1.70 29.14
C SER A 132 9.63 3.11 29.63
N SER A 133 8.88 3.48 30.66
CA SER A 133 9.05 4.67 31.48
C SER A 133 10.49 4.80 32.00
N SER A 134 11.20 5.87 31.63
CA SER A 134 11.98 6.71 32.57
C SER A 134 12.72 7.85 31.85
N SER A 135 12.40 9.06 32.33
CA SER A 135 13.22 10.28 32.46
C SER A 135 14.02 10.85 31.28
N THR A 136 13.58 12.06 30.91
CA THR A 136 14.41 13.25 30.63
C THR A 136 15.27 13.23 29.37
N SER A 137 14.76 13.80 28.28
CA SER A 137 15.60 14.60 27.39
C SER A 137 14.80 15.62 26.58
N THR A 138 15.50 16.69 26.28
CA THR A 138 15.09 17.98 25.74
C THR A 138 14.34 17.91 24.40
N ASN A 139 13.33 18.76 24.28
CA ASN A 139 12.57 19.06 23.08
C ASN A 139 13.48 19.54 21.92
N THR A 140 13.90 18.62 21.05
CA THR A 140 14.18 18.93 19.64
C THR A 140 13.81 17.73 18.76
N GLY A 141 12.65 17.81 18.09
CA GLY A 141 12.39 17.13 16.81
C GLY A 141 12.17 15.61 16.82
N GLY A 142 10.93 15.19 17.13
CA GLY A 142 10.24 14.03 16.54
C GLY A 142 11.08 12.83 16.08
N GLY A 143 11.64 12.07 17.01
CA GLY A 143 12.29 10.77 16.76
C GLY A 143 11.29 9.65 16.46
N GLY A 144 10.46 9.80 15.42
CA GLY A 144 9.65 8.71 14.90
C GLY A 144 10.54 7.71 14.17
N GLY A 145 10.79 6.54 14.76
CA GLY A 145 11.62 5.49 14.15
C GLY A 145 11.20 5.19 12.70
N LYS A 146 12.19 5.03 11.81
CA LYS A 146 11.94 4.75 10.38
C LYS A 146 11.02 3.52 10.25
N PRO A 147 9.89 3.62 9.51
CA PRO A 147 8.95 2.51 9.38
C PRO A 147 9.63 1.32 8.71
N ILE A 148 9.39 0.13 9.24
CA ILE A 148 9.82 -1.12 8.61
C ILE A 148 8.73 -1.53 7.64
N PHE A 149 9.13 -1.86 6.41
CA PHE A 149 8.20 -2.34 5.41
C PHE A 149 8.28 -3.86 5.29
N LEU A 150 7.15 -4.51 5.47
CA LEU A 150 6.99 -5.94 5.25
C LEU A 150 6.27 -6.17 3.93
N TRP A 151 6.66 -7.26 3.28
CA TRP A 151 6.09 -7.74 2.03
C TRP A 151 5.38 -9.05 2.29
N LYS A 152 4.14 -9.16 1.83
CA LYS A 152 3.35 -10.39 1.94
C LYS A 152 2.63 -10.70 0.63
N LEU A 153 2.30 -11.97 0.42
CA LEU A 153 1.43 -12.38 -0.67
C LEU A 153 0.05 -11.74 -0.50
N ASN A 154 -0.55 -11.36 -1.62
CA ASN A 154 -1.83 -10.70 -1.61
C ASN A 154 -2.99 -11.71 -1.66
N GLU A 155 -3.76 -11.78 -0.59
CA GLU A 155 -5.03 -12.52 -0.53
C GLU A 155 -6.19 -11.58 -0.91
N ILE A 156 -6.30 -11.22 -2.19
CA ILE A 156 -7.38 -10.33 -2.62
C ILE A 156 -8.71 -11.08 -2.54
N LYS A 157 -9.58 -10.62 -1.64
CA LYS A 157 -11.01 -10.95 -1.67
C LYS A 157 -11.65 -10.27 -2.88
N GLN A 158 -11.92 -11.06 -3.91
CA GLN A 158 -12.63 -10.59 -5.09
C GLN A 158 -14.13 -10.55 -4.85
N SER A 159 -14.81 -9.55 -5.42
CA SER A 159 -16.26 -9.49 -5.42
C SER A 159 -16.87 -10.70 -6.12
N ASN A 160 -17.99 -11.18 -5.59
CA ASN A 160 -18.78 -12.30 -6.12
C ASN A 160 -19.66 -11.82 -7.29
N LEU A 161 -19.03 -11.31 -8.34
CA LEU A 161 -19.69 -10.98 -9.60
C LEU A 161 -19.71 -12.25 -10.47
N ASN A 162 -20.88 -12.64 -10.95
CA ASN A 162 -21.06 -13.85 -11.75
C ASN A 162 -20.72 -13.60 -13.24
N ASN A 163 -20.85 -12.35 -13.71
CA ASN A 163 -20.72 -12.01 -15.13
C ASN A 163 -19.28 -11.69 -15.54
N ILE A 164 -18.40 -11.40 -14.57
CA ILE A 164 -16.99 -11.10 -14.83
C ILE A 164 -16.13 -12.22 -14.26
N PRO A 165 -15.23 -12.82 -15.06
CA PRO A 165 -14.39 -13.91 -14.60
C PRO A 165 -13.54 -13.50 -13.39
N LYS A 166 -13.41 -14.42 -12.45
CA LYS A 166 -12.49 -14.31 -11.31
C LYS A 166 -11.06 -14.23 -11.81
N TRP A 167 -10.30 -13.27 -11.28
CA TRP A 167 -8.90 -13.14 -11.66
C TRP A 167 -8.10 -14.21 -10.91
N ASP A 168 -7.61 -15.21 -11.63
CA ASP A 168 -6.82 -16.26 -11.01
C ASP A 168 -5.37 -15.79 -10.79
N PHE A 169 -5.02 -15.56 -9.52
CA PHE A 169 -3.69 -15.14 -9.13
C PHE A 169 -2.65 -16.26 -9.27
N ASN A 170 -3.05 -17.53 -9.15
CA ASN A 170 -2.11 -18.65 -9.28
C ASN A 170 -1.65 -18.79 -10.74
N GLU A 171 -2.60 -18.77 -11.68
CA GLU A 171 -2.27 -18.70 -13.10
C GLU A 171 -1.44 -17.46 -13.46
N HIS A 172 -1.74 -16.32 -12.83
CA HIS A 172 -0.97 -15.10 -13.04
C HIS A 172 0.50 -15.29 -12.65
N TRP A 173 0.75 -15.88 -11.48
CA TRP A 173 2.10 -16.23 -11.04
C TRP A 173 2.80 -17.18 -12.02
N LYS A 174 2.12 -18.24 -12.47
CA LYS A 174 2.67 -19.18 -13.46
C LYS A 174 3.07 -18.47 -14.75
N LYS A 175 2.21 -17.60 -15.29
CA LYS A 175 2.48 -16.81 -16.51
C LYS A 175 3.72 -15.92 -16.37
N LEU A 176 3.97 -15.36 -15.18
CA LEU A 176 5.17 -14.55 -14.88
C LEU A 176 6.43 -15.41 -14.73
N ILE A 177 6.34 -16.53 -14.02
CA ILE A 177 7.46 -17.42 -13.73
C ILE A 177 7.92 -18.12 -15.01
N ASN A 178 6.98 -18.54 -15.85
CA ASN A 178 7.26 -19.19 -17.14
C ASN A 178 7.66 -18.22 -18.25
N ASN A 179 7.61 -16.90 -17.99
CA ASN A 179 7.86 -15.84 -18.97
C ASN A 179 6.95 -15.91 -20.22
N GLU A 180 5.75 -16.49 -20.09
CA GLU A 180 4.78 -16.63 -21.19
C GLU A 180 4.24 -15.26 -21.63
N GLN A 181 4.08 -14.33 -20.68
CA GLN A 181 3.59 -12.99 -20.93
C GLN A 181 4.43 -11.92 -20.25
N SER A 182 4.63 -10.80 -20.96
CA SER A 182 5.32 -9.64 -20.39
C SER A 182 4.56 -9.07 -19.19
N PRO A 183 5.24 -8.68 -18.10
CA PRO A 183 4.62 -8.09 -16.92
C PRO A 183 3.70 -6.91 -17.23
N GLY A 184 4.04 -6.09 -18.22
CA GLY A 184 3.21 -4.96 -18.65
C GLY A 184 1.88 -5.38 -19.29
N LYS A 185 1.86 -6.46 -20.07
CA LYS A 185 0.64 -6.99 -20.69
C LYS A 185 -0.29 -7.59 -19.64
N LEU A 186 0.28 -8.31 -18.68
CA LEU A 186 -0.46 -8.86 -17.54
C LEU A 186 -1.06 -7.75 -16.66
N PHE A 187 -0.29 -6.69 -16.41
CA PHE A 187 -0.79 -5.51 -15.68
C PHE A 187 -1.95 -4.82 -16.41
N PHE A 188 -1.84 -4.64 -17.73
CA PHE A 188 -2.92 -4.07 -18.53
C PHE A 188 -4.20 -4.91 -18.45
N ASN A 189 -4.10 -6.23 -18.60
CA ASN A 189 -5.24 -7.14 -18.50
C ASN A 189 -5.88 -7.11 -17.11
N LEU A 190 -5.06 -7.03 -16.06
CA LEU A 190 -5.51 -6.92 -14.68
C LEU A 190 -6.28 -5.60 -14.45
N ASN A 191 -5.76 -4.47 -14.93
CA ASN A 191 -6.46 -3.19 -14.83
C ASN A 191 -7.77 -3.19 -15.61
N LYS A 192 -7.79 -3.76 -16.82
CA LYS A 192 -9.01 -3.92 -17.60
C LYS A 192 -10.07 -4.73 -16.84
N ASN A 193 -9.69 -5.84 -16.18
CA ASN A 193 -10.62 -6.61 -15.35
C ASN A 193 -11.12 -5.78 -14.14
N LYS A 194 -10.22 -5.06 -13.45
CA LYS A 194 -10.60 -4.17 -12.34
C LYS A 194 -11.59 -3.09 -12.77
N GLU A 195 -11.38 -2.47 -13.93
CA GLU A 195 -12.27 -1.46 -14.49
C GLU A 195 -13.64 -2.03 -14.85
N LEU A 196 -13.69 -3.21 -15.47
CA LEU A 196 -14.95 -3.90 -15.77
C LEU A 196 -15.73 -4.20 -14.49
N ARG A 197 -15.07 -4.68 -13.44
CA ARG A 197 -15.72 -4.95 -12.14
C ARG A 197 -16.24 -3.69 -11.50
N LYS A 198 -15.44 -2.63 -11.50
CA LYS A 198 -15.86 -1.34 -10.96
C LYS A 198 -17.09 -0.79 -11.69
N LYS A 199 -17.17 -0.97 -13.00
CA LYS A 199 -18.34 -0.61 -13.81
C LYS A 199 -19.57 -1.46 -13.46
N GLU A 200 -19.44 -2.78 -13.40
CA GLU A 200 -20.56 -3.66 -13.04
C GLU A 200 -21.04 -3.43 -11.60
N GLU A 201 -20.12 -3.23 -10.64
CA GLU A 201 -20.48 -2.88 -9.26
C GLU A 201 -21.21 -1.54 -9.19
N PHE A 202 -20.79 -0.56 -9.99
CA PHE A 202 -21.47 0.71 -10.11
C PHE A 202 -22.88 0.54 -10.70
N GLU A 203 -23.04 -0.22 -11.79
CA GLU A 203 -24.35 -0.52 -12.38
C GLU A 203 -25.26 -1.30 -11.42
N ARG A 204 -24.73 -2.33 -10.73
CA ARG A 204 -25.48 -3.04 -9.67
C ARG A 204 -25.89 -2.11 -8.55
N SER A 205 -25.03 -1.17 -8.16
CA SER A 205 -25.40 -0.18 -7.16
C SER A 205 -26.58 0.66 -7.66
N LEU A 206 -26.57 1.09 -8.92
CA LEU A 206 -27.69 1.82 -9.54
C LEU A 206 -28.97 0.98 -9.64
N ASN A 207 -28.87 -0.29 -9.99
CA ASN A 207 -30.03 -1.20 -10.07
C ASN A 207 -30.58 -1.51 -8.66
N ASN A 208 -29.72 -1.70 -7.66
CA ASN A 208 -30.15 -1.78 -6.25
C ASN A 208 -30.79 -0.45 -5.78
N PHE A 209 -30.37 0.68 -6.35
CA PHE A 209 -31.03 1.97 -6.14
C PHE A 209 -32.38 2.09 -6.89
N GLN A 210 -32.73 1.25 -7.87
CA GLN A 210 -34.08 1.27 -8.44
C GLN A 210 -35.13 0.82 -7.42
N ASN A 211 -34.78 -0.11 -6.53
CA ASN A 211 -35.60 -0.45 -5.35
C ASN A 211 -35.57 0.63 -4.24
N LYS A 212 -34.65 1.60 -4.34
CA LYS A 212 -34.64 2.83 -3.53
C LYS A 212 -34.94 4.02 -4.43
N ILE A 213 -36.18 4.10 -4.91
CA ILE A 213 -36.72 5.16 -5.78
C ILE A 213 -36.01 6.50 -5.51
N LYS A 214 -35.04 6.87 -6.36
CA LYS A 214 -34.50 8.22 -6.38
C LYS A 214 -35.58 9.11 -7.00
N ARG A 215 -36.54 9.53 -6.18
CA ARG A 215 -37.58 10.48 -6.59
C ARG A 215 -36.90 11.77 -7.01
N ASN A 216 -37.33 12.34 -8.13
CA ASN A 216 -36.85 13.64 -8.58
C ASN A 216 -37.22 14.71 -7.54
N ASN A 217 -36.45 15.80 -7.43
CA ASN A 217 -36.73 16.89 -6.47
C ASN A 217 -38.15 17.44 -6.63
N GLN A 218 -38.66 17.53 -7.86
CA GLN A 218 -40.05 17.92 -8.13
C GLN A 218 -41.07 16.95 -7.52
N GLN A 219 -40.79 15.64 -7.54
CA GLN A 219 -41.63 14.62 -6.93
C GLN A 219 -41.55 14.65 -5.39
N ILE A 220 -40.38 15.00 -4.82
CA ILE A 220 -40.20 15.20 -3.37
C ILE A 220 -40.91 16.48 -2.90
N LEU A 221 -40.92 17.53 -3.73
CA LEU A 221 -41.60 18.79 -3.46
C LEU A 221 -43.13 18.65 -3.45
N GLN A 222 -43.68 17.73 -4.25
CA GLN A 222 -45.13 17.49 -4.37
C GLN A 222 -45.70 16.54 -3.32
N TRP A 223 -44.91 16.07 -2.35
CA TRP A 223 -45.39 15.16 -1.32
C TRP A 223 -46.25 15.87 -0.26
N LYS A 224 -47.52 15.42 -0.16
CA LYS A 224 -48.50 15.91 0.83
C LYS A 224 -48.01 15.80 2.27
N ASP A 225 -47.23 14.75 2.60
CA ASP A 225 -46.72 14.52 3.96
C ASP A 225 -45.29 15.04 4.19
N ARG A 226 -44.76 15.89 3.29
CA ARG A 226 -43.44 16.48 3.52
C ARG A 226 -43.51 17.38 4.75
N LYS A 227 -42.75 17.03 5.78
CA LYS A 227 -42.58 17.91 6.94
C LYS A 227 -42.00 19.26 6.47
N PRO A 228 -42.68 20.38 6.75
CA PRO A 228 -42.19 21.69 6.35
C PRO A 228 -40.83 21.94 7.03
N PHE A 229 -40.00 22.80 6.43
CA PHE A 229 -38.68 23.22 6.95
C PHE A 229 -37.53 22.20 6.92
N LEU A 230 -37.74 20.97 6.42
CA LEU A 230 -36.65 20.02 6.16
C LEU A 230 -36.09 20.17 4.74
N THR A 231 -34.76 20.33 4.62
CA THR A 231 -34.08 20.32 3.31
C THR A 231 -33.76 18.91 2.84
N THR A 232 -33.72 18.71 1.53
CA THR A 232 -33.40 17.43 0.89
C THR A 232 -31.88 17.15 0.90
N ILE A 233 -31.50 15.91 0.57
CA ILE A 233 -30.08 15.50 0.50
C ILE A 233 -29.33 16.29 -0.58
N LEU A 234 -29.97 16.59 -1.72
CA LEU A 234 -29.38 17.38 -2.81
C LEU A 234 -29.27 18.87 -2.44
N GLU A 235 -30.28 19.45 -1.79
CA GLU A 235 -30.18 20.82 -1.26
C GLU A 235 -29.02 20.96 -0.26
N ARG A 236 -28.69 19.87 0.46
CA ARG A 236 -27.54 19.82 1.38
C ARG A 236 -26.22 19.52 0.68
N SER A 237 -26.21 18.85 -0.48
CA SER A 237 -24.97 18.51 -1.18
C SER A 237 -24.27 19.75 -1.76
N HIS A 238 -25.00 20.85 -1.96
CA HIS A 238 -24.44 22.14 -2.34
C HIS A 238 -23.89 22.96 -1.14
N LEU A 239 -23.97 22.43 0.09
CA LEU A 239 -23.44 23.09 1.28
C LEU A 239 -22.00 22.63 1.57
N ASN A 240 -21.13 23.56 1.98
CA ASN A 240 -19.81 23.22 2.52
C ASN A 240 -19.93 22.29 3.74
N LYS A 241 -18.97 21.38 3.93
CA LYS A 241 -18.98 20.31 4.95
C LYS A 241 -19.43 20.76 6.35
N ARG A 242 -18.88 21.88 6.84
CA ARG A 242 -19.26 22.48 8.16
C ARG A 242 -20.74 22.87 8.24
N ARG A 243 -21.32 23.36 7.14
CA ARG A 243 -22.75 23.73 7.06
C ARG A 243 -23.61 22.50 6.89
N LEU A 244 -23.19 21.52 6.10
CA LEU A 244 -23.86 20.23 5.90
C LEU A 244 -24.08 19.52 7.25
N GLU A 245 -23.04 19.41 8.08
CA GLU A 245 -23.12 18.74 9.39
C GLU A 245 -24.06 19.46 10.38
N LYS A 246 -24.08 20.80 10.37
CA LYS A 246 -24.92 21.60 11.30
C LYS A 246 -26.37 21.76 10.85
N ARG A 247 -26.66 21.53 9.57
CA ARG A 247 -27.97 21.79 8.98
C ARG A 247 -29.10 20.92 9.57
N PRO A 248 -28.93 19.59 9.76
CA PRO A 248 -29.97 18.74 10.36
C PRO A 248 -30.41 19.20 11.74
N LYS A 249 -29.47 19.66 12.57
CA LYS A 249 -29.76 20.17 13.92
C LYS A 249 -30.61 21.44 13.86
N LYS A 250 -30.29 22.37 12.96
CA LYS A 250 -31.07 23.61 12.77
C LYS A 250 -32.49 23.35 12.24
N GLU A 251 -32.64 22.39 11.35
CA GLU A 251 -33.93 22.04 10.76
C GLU A 251 -34.84 21.34 11.75
N ARG A 252 -34.31 20.44 12.59
CA ARG A 252 -35.05 19.85 13.71
C ARG A 252 -35.55 20.91 14.70
N ILE A 253 -34.73 21.91 15.03
CA ILE A 253 -35.15 23.00 15.93
C ILE A 253 -36.32 23.78 15.32
N ARG A 254 -36.24 24.14 14.03
CA ARG A 254 -37.33 24.87 13.34
C ARG A 254 -38.60 24.05 13.23
N LEU A 255 -38.46 22.76 12.95
CA LEU A 255 -39.58 21.84 12.85
C LEU A 255 -40.29 21.67 14.20
N ASN A 256 -39.53 21.51 15.30
CA ASN A 256 -40.11 21.45 16.65
C ASN A 256 -40.86 22.74 17.00
N LEU A 257 -40.30 23.91 16.66
CA LEU A 257 -40.98 25.20 16.86
C LEU A 257 -42.29 25.29 16.07
N PHE A 258 -42.28 24.81 14.82
CA PHE A 258 -43.48 24.78 14.00
C PHE A 258 -44.54 23.82 14.55
N GLU A 259 -44.16 22.61 14.92
CA GLU A 259 -45.07 21.61 15.51
C GLU A 259 -45.63 22.12 16.86
N SER A 260 -44.84 22.81 17.70
CA SER A 260 -45.34 23.39 18.96
C SER A 260 -46.36 24.52 18.75
N VAL A 261 -46.17 25.35 17.72
CA VAL A 261 -47.12 26.44 17.41
C VAL A 261 -48.43 25.88 16.86
N ASN A 262 -48.39 24.88 15.98
CA ASN A 262 -49.61 24.24 15.45
C ASN A 262 -50.40 23.51 16.55
N ASN A 263 -49.72 22.88 17.51
CA ASN A 263 -50.39 22.18 18.61
C ASN A 263 -51.02 23.14 19.63
N ASN A 264 -50.39 24.28 19.91
CA ASN A 264 -50.95 25.30 20.82
C ASN A 264 -52.07 26.13 20.16
N GLY A 265 -52.00 26.37 18.85
CA GLY A 265 -53.08 27.05 18.11
C GLY A 265 -54.40 26.28 18.13
N HIS A 266 -54.36 24.94 18.07
CA HIS A 266 -55.56 24.11 18.20
C HIS A 266 -56.13 24.04 19.62
N GLN A 267 -55.29 24.16 20.66
CA GLN A 267 -55.75 24.17 22.06
C GLN A 267 -56.54 25.45 22.39
N ASN A 268 -56.11 26.60 21.88
CA ASN A 268 -56.81 27.88 22.13
C ASN A 268 -58.17 27.95 21.42
N ILE A 269 -58.29 27.40 20.21
CA ILE A 269 -59.57 27.34 19.49
C ILE A 269 -60.58 26.46 20.23
N ILE A 270 -60.14 25.34 20.83
CA ILE A 270 -61.03 24.45 21.59
C ILE A 270 -61.50 25.11 22.90
N GLN A 271 -60.65 25.90 23.56
CA GLN A 271 -61.06 26.63 24.78
C GLN A 271 -62.03 27.78 24.49
N ASP A 272 -61.86 28.50 23.38
CA ASP A 272 -62.77 29.58 22.98
C ASP A 272 -64.13 29.03 22.52
N THR A 273 -64.21 27.81 21.99
CA THR A 273 -65.49 27.15 21.66
C THR A 273 -66.21 26.50 22.86
N LEU A 274 -65.54 26.36 24.01
CA LEU A 274 -66.14 25.79 25.23
C LEU A 274 -66.57 26.86 26.24
N ASN A 275 -66.15 28.12 26.04
CA ASN A 275 -66.49 29.26 26.91
C ASN A 275 -67.48 30.24 26.24
N ALA A 276 -68.04 29.90 25.08
CA ALA A 276 -69.14 30.61 24.41
C ALA A 276 -70.43 29.76 24.48
#